data_AF-A0A2P5CRD1-F1
#
_entry.id   AF-A0A2P5CRD1-F1
#
_cell.length_a   1.000
_cell.length_b   1.000
_cell.length_c   1.000
_cell.angle_alpha   90.00
_cell.angle_beta   90.00
_cell.angle_gamma   90.00
#
_symmetry.space_group_name_H-M   'P 1'
#
loop_
_entity.id
_entity.type
_entity.pdbx_description
1 polymer ?
#
loop_
_entity_poly.entity_id
_entity_poly.type
_entity_poly.pdbx_seq_one_letter_code
_entity_poly.pdbx_strand_id
1 'polypeptide(L)'
;MIPLPDQESEPKPETWVHPSTSLLEFGDIDIPIALRKDVQSCTQYPISHYVSYDHLSPPARAFVTNLLDVEIPHDVEEALKIPKWKQAVMEEMWALEKNGTRDCE
;
A
#
# COMPACT_ATOMS: atom_id res chain seq x y z
N MET A 1 -29.63 -50.51 -28.93
CA MET A 1 -28.38 -50.93 -28.27
C MET A 1 -27.53 -49.68 -28.15
N ILE A 2 -27.52 -49.04 -26.98
CA ILE A 2 -26.81 -47.78 -26.72
C ILE A 2 -25.66 -48.14 -25.77
N PRO A 3 -24.39 -47.77 -26.03
CA PRO A 3 -23.28 -48.07 -25.13
C PRO A 3 -23.38 -47.22 -23.85
N LEU A 4 -22.98 -47.83 -22.73
CA LEU A 4 -22.86 -47.18 -21.42
C LEU A 4 -21.68 -46.20 -21.43
N PRO A 5 -21.75 -45.02 -20.78
CA PRO A 5 -20.60 -44.13 -20.66
C PRO A 5 -19.55 -44.70 -19.69
N ASP A 6 -18.29 -44.58 -20.09
CA ASP A 6 -17.12 -44.94 -19.30
C ASP A 6 -17.10 -44.17 -17.96
N GLN A 7 -16.79 -44.90 -16.88
CA GLN A 7 -16.60 -44.36 -15.54
C GLN A 7 -15.21 -43.72 -15.45
N GLU A 8 -15.15 -42.38 -15.38
CA GLU A 8 -13.91 -41.65 -15.13
C GLU A 8 -13.48 -41.85 -13.66
N SER A 9 -12.27 -42.40 -13.49
CA SER A 9 -11.65 -42.69 -12.20
C SER A 9 -11.26 -41.44 -11.42
N GLU A 10 -11.60 -41.35 -10.14
CA GLU A 10 -11.17 -40.27 -9.23
C GLU A 10 -9.63 -40.18 -9.11
N PRO A 11 -9.05 -38.96 -9.04
CA PRO A 11 -7.61 -38.78 -8.82
C PRO A 11 -7.22 -38.90 -7.33
N LYS A 12 -6.08 -39.54 -7.06
CA LYS A 12 -5.48 -39.72 -5.72
C LYS A 12 -5.00 -38.39 -5.12
N PRO A 13 -5.05 -38.23 -3.77
CA PRO A 13 -4.60 -37.01 -3.11
C PRO A 13 -3.06 -36.90 -3.16
N GLU A 14 -2.59 -35.77 -3.71
CA GLU A 14 -1.17 -35.42 -3.78
C GLU A 14 -0.63 -35.03 -2.40
N THR A 15 0.46 -35.67 -1.99
CA THR A 15 1.18 -35.33 -0.76
C THR A 15 1.97 -34.04 -0.96
N TRP A 16 1.50 -32.92 -0.40
CA TRP A 16 2.24 -31.66 -0.36
C TRP A 16 3.43 -31.78 0.62
N VAL A 17 4.63 -31.83 0.07
CA VAL A 17 5.87 -31.67 0.84
C VAL A 17 6.08 -30.19 1.14
N HIS A 18 5.88 -29.78 2.40
CA HIS A 18 6.29 -28.46 2.87
C HIS A 18 7.82 -28.39 2.91
N PRO A 19 8.46 -27.34 2.34
CA PRO A 19 9.88 -27.10 2.53
C PRO A 19 10.15 -26.85 4.02
N SER A 20 11.11 -27.58 4.58
CA SER A 20 11.54 -27.44 5.97
C SER A 20 11.90 -26.00 6.31
N THR A 21 11.20 -25.44 7.29
CA THR A 21 11.47 -24.15 7.91
C THR A 21 12.84 -24.20 8.57
N SER A 22 13.84 -23.56 7.95
CA SER A 22 15.17 -23.37 8.53
C SER A 22 15.06 -22.33 9.65
N LEU A 23 15.47 -22.72 10.86
CA LEU A 23 15.34 -22.04 12.16
C LEU A 23 16.15 -20.73 12.32
N LEU A 24 16.01 -19.76 11.40
CA LEU A 24 16.63 -18.43 11.54
C LEU A 24 15.63 -17.25 11.65
N GLU A 25 14.31 -17.49 11.68
CA GLU A 25 13.32 -16.41 11.50
C GLU A 25 12.83 -15.70 12.77
N PHE A 26 13.09 -16.19 13.98
CA PHE A 26 12.46 -15.62 15.19
C PHE A 26 13.05 -14.27 15.64
N GLY A 27 14.28 -13.94 15.26
CA GLY A 27 14.91 -12.66 15.61
C GLY A 27 14.49 -11.49 14.72
N ASP A 28 13.83 -11.77 13.60
CA ASP A 28 13.45 -10.75 12.65
C ASP A 28 12.15 -10.06 13.08
N ILE A 29 11.18 -10.77 13.68
CA ILE A 29 9.82 -10.30 14.05
C ILE A 29 9.76 -9.11 15.03
N ASP A 30 10.87 -8.67 15.61
CA ASP A 30 10.94 -7.46 16.45
C ASP A 30 11.57 -6.24 15.77
N ILE A 31 12.17 -6.40 14.58
CA ILE A 31 12.85 -5.34 13.83
C ILE A 31 11.84 -4.49 13.03
N PRO A 32 11.83 -3.16 13.00
CA PRO A 32 10.88 -2.39 12.18
C PRO A 32 10.81 -2.88 10.71
N ILE A 33 9.61 -2.93 10.10
CA ILE A 33 9.42 -3.46 8.73
C ILE A 33 10.34 -2.79 7.71
N ALA A 34 10.60 -1.48 7.88
CA ALA A 34 11.51 -0.70 7.05
C ALA A 34 12.98 -1.16 7.13
N LEU A 35 13.35 -1.90 8.18
CA LEU A 35 14.67 -2.51 8.37
C LEU A 35 14.68 -4.00 8.04
N ARG A 36 13.56 -4.72 8.23
CA ARG A 36 13.41 -6.11 7.77
C ARG A 36 13.41 -6.21 6.25
N LYS A 37 12.72 -5.26 5.60
CA LYS A 37 12.66 -5.15 4.16
C LYS A 37 13.70 -4.15 3.71
N ASP A 38 14.69 -4.65 3.00
CA ASP A 38 15.63 -3.79 2.28
C ASP A 38 14.89 -2.80 1.37
N VAL A 39 15.52 -1.66 1.11
CA VAL A 39 15.01 -0.66 0.16
C VAL A 39 15.01 -1.29 -1.23
N GLN A 40 13.82 -1.73 -1.66
CA GLN A 40 13.64 -2.28 -2.99
C GLN A 40 13.68 -1.15 -4.02
N SER A 41 14.51 -1.27 -5.06
CA SER A 41 14.49 -0.33 -6.18
C SER A 41 13.14 -0.45 -6.90
N CYS A 42 12.28 0.55 -6.72
CA CYS A 42 10.96 0.57 -7.34
C CYS A 42 11.09 0.73 -8.85
N THR A 43 10.45 -0.19 -9.60
CA THR A 43 10.13 -0.18 -11.04
C THR A 43 11.24 0.29 -12.00
N GLN A 44 11.68 -0.58 -12.91
CA GLN A 44 12.63 -0.25 -14.00
C GLN A 44 12.18 0.92 -14.90
N TYR A 45 10.87 1.19 -14.97
CA TYR A 45 10.27 2.20 -15.84
C TYR A 45 9.43 3.18 -15.01
N PRO A 46 10.02 4.30 -14.57
CA PRO A 46 9.27 5.34 -13.89
C PRO A 46 8.09 5.82 -14.75
N ILE A 47 6.89 5.86 -14.18
CA ILE A 47 5.68 6.27 -14.90
C ILE A 47 5.78 7.72 -15.40
N SER A 48 6.54 8.58 -14.71
CA SER A 48 6.79 9.97 -15.08
C SER A 48 7.43 10.13 -16.47
N HIS A 49 8.13 9.11 -16.98
CA HIS A 49 8.71 9.14 -18.32
C HIS A 49 7.67 8.97 -19.44
N TYR A 50 6.45 8.52 -19.11
CA TYR A 50 5.41 8.19 -20.09
C TYR A 50 4.11 8.99 -19.89
N VAL A 51 4.03 9.81 -18.83
CA VAL A 51 2.88 10.68 -18.58
C VAL A 51 3.15 12.07 -19.19
N SER A 52 2.29 12.51 -20.11
CA SER A 52 2.30 13.86 -20.67
C SER A 52 1.00 14.60 -20.32
N TYR A 53 1.12 15.90 -20.05
CA TYR A 53 0.02 16.82 -19.79
C TYR A 53 -0.33 17.72 -20.99
N ASP A 54 0.33 17.50 -22.15
CA ASP A 54 0.26 18.40 -23.31
C ASP A 54 -1.13 18.43 -23.95
N HIS A 55 -1.86 17.33 -23.84
CA HIS A 55 -3.21 17.16 -24.41
C HIS A 55 -4.33 17.46 -23.41
N LEU A 56 -4.02 17.96 -22.22
CA LEU A 56 -5.04 18.39 -21.28
C LEU A 56 -5.73 19.68 -21.74
N SER A 57 -7.03 19.76 -21.47
CA SER A 57 -7.78 21.00 -21.61
C SER A 57 -7.21 22.06 -20.65
N PRO A 58 -7.34 23.37 -20.97
CA PRO A 58 -6.83 24.42 -20.10
C PRO A 58 -7.32 24.32 -18.63
N PRO A 59 -8.60 24.03 -18.34
CA PRO A 59 -9.06 23.84 -16.97
C PRO A 59 -8.41 22.64 -16.26
N ALA A 60 -8.27 21.51 -16.97
CA ALA A 60 -7.66 20.30 -16.39
C ALA A 60 -6.17 20.52 -16.11
N ARG A 61 -5.46 21.21 -17.01
CA ARG A 61 -4.05 21.55 -16.78
C ARG A 61 -3.89 22.48 -15.58
N ALA A 62 -4.72 23.51 -15.46
CA ALA A 62 -4.71 24.42 -14.31
C ALA A 62 -4.98 23.68 -12.99
N PHE A 63 -5.91 22.72 -13.00
CA PHE A 63 -6.17 21.87 -11.83
C PHE A 63 -4.95 21.03 -11.44
N VAL A 64 -4.33 20.33 -12.39
CA VAL A 64 -3.15 19.51 -12.13
C VAL A 64 -1.98 20.36 -11.63
N THR A 65 -1.72 21.52 -12.23
CA THR A 65 -0.65 22.42 -11.76
C THR A 65 -0.90 22.90 -10.34
N ASN A 66 -2.14 23.24 -9.99
CA ASN A 66 -2.49 23.64 -8.62
C ASN A 66 -2.32 22.49 -7.62
N LEU A 67 -2.53 21.24 -8.05
CA LEU A 67 -2.32 20.07 -7.20
C LEU A 67 -0.83 19.77 -6.99
N LEU A 68 -0.02 19.90 -8.05
CA LEU A 68 1.43 19.67 -7.98
C LEU A 68 2.17 20.72 -7.14
N ASP A 69 1.61 21.92 -7.03
CA ASP A 69 2.14 23.00 -6.18
C ASP A 69 1.91 22.77 -4.68
N VAL A 70 1.08 21.80 -4.30
CA VAL A 70 0.86 21.47 -2.89
C VAL A 70 2.08 20.75 -2.34
N GLU A 71 2.81 21.41 -1.44
CA GLU A 71 3.92 20.81 -0.71
C GLU A 71 3.43 19.64 0.17
N ILE A 72 4.00 18.45 -0.07
CA ILE A 72 3.78 17.27 0.75
C ILE A 72 4.95 17.19 1.75
N PRO A 73 4.68 17.36 3.05
CA PRO A 73 5.73 17.29 4.07
C PRO A 73 6.32 15.88 4.13
N HIS A 74 7.63 15.79 4.31
CA HIS A 74 8.36 14.53 4.38
C HIS A 74 8.21 13.85 5.74
N ASP A 75 8.04 14.63 6.81
CA ASP A 75 7.85 14.14 8.16
C ASP A 75 6.78 14.92 8.94
N VAL A 76 6.45 14.39 10.12
CA VAL A 76 5.41 14.94 10.99
C VAL A 76 5.79 16.34 11.50
N GLU A 77 7.07 16.60 11.78
CA GLU A 77 7.50 17.90 12.29
C GLU A 77 7.33 18.99 11.23
N GLU A 78 7.67 18.69 9.98
CA GLU A 78 7.45 19.54 8.81
C GLU A 78 5.95 19.77 8.58
N ALA A 79 5.14 18.71 8.63
CA ALA A 79 3.70 18.80 8.48
C ALA A 79 3.07 19.74 9.53
N LEU A 80 3.50 19.65 10.79
CA LEU A 80 2.98 20.48 11.88
C LEU A 80 3.39 21.96 11.79
N LYS A 81 4.43 22.29 11.01
CA LYS A 81 4.81 23.69 10.71
C LYS A 81 3.85 24.32 9.70
N ILE A 82 3.19 23.51 8.85
CA ILE A 82 2.25 23.99 7.85
C ILE A 82 0.84 24.13 8.48
N PRO A 83 0.24 25.35 8.52
CA PRO A 83 -1.02 25.58 9.22
C PRO A 83 -2.18 24.68 8.79
N LYS A 84 -2.30 24.41 7.47
CA LYS A 84 -3.36 23.56 6.92
C LYS A 84 -3.26 22.11 7.41
N TRP A 85 -2.05 21.55 7.39
CA TRP A 85 -1.79 20.20 7.89
C TRP A 85 -2.01 20.11 9.40
N LYS A 86 -1.50 21.07 10.16
CA LYS A 86 -1.74 21.15 11.60
C LYS A 86 -3.23 21.21 11.93
N GLN A 87 -4.00 22.01 11.20
CA GLN A 87 -5.45 22.09 11.38
C GLN A 87 -6.12 20.75 11.09
N ALA A 88 -5.81 20.10 9.97
CA ALA A 88 -6.36 18.79 9.62
C ALA A 88 -6.08 17.73 10.70
N VAL A 89 -4.86 17.71 11.24
CA VAL A 89 -4.49 16.80 12.35
C VAL A 89 -5.32 17.08 13.60
N MET A 90 -5.53 18.35 13.97
CA MET A 90 -6.37 18.72 15.12
C MET A 90 -7.83 18.34 14.92
N GLU A 91 -8.36 18.51 13.70
CA GLU A 91 -9.74 18.12 13.35
C GLU A 91 -9.94 16.61 13.45
N GLU A 92 -9.01 15.81 12.91
CA GLU A 92 -9.04 14.34 13.05
C GLU A 92 -8.92 13.93 14.51
N MET A 93 -7.99 14.55 15.24
CA MET A 93 -7.83 14.34 16.67
C MET A 93 -9.15 14.54 17.42
N TRP A 94 -9.84 15.65 17.19
CA TRP A 94 -11.14 15.93 17.78
C TRP A 94 -12.21 14.91 17.36
N ALA A 95 -12.24 14.54 16.08
CA ALA A 95 -13.19 13.57 15.56
C ALA A 95 -13.04 12.20 16.25
N LEU A 96 -11.81 11.76 16.47
CA LEU A 96 -11.51 10.51 17.17
C LEU A 96 -11.94 10.53 18.64
N GLU A 97 -11.73 11.65 19.35
CA GLU A 97 -12.22 11.84 20.75
C GLU A 97 -13.74 11.73 20.79
N LYS A 98 -14.40 12.47 19.89
CA LYS A 98 -15.87 12.49 19.80
C LYS A 98 -16.44 11.11 19.52
N ASN A 99 -15.74 10.29 18.75
CA ASN A 99 -16.18 8.96 18.37
C ASN A 99 -15.74 7.86 19.36
N GLY A 100 -15.01 8.20 20.43
CA GLY A 100 -14.53 7.22 21.42
C GLY A 100 -13.62 6.12 20.83
N THR A 101 -12.93 6.42 19.72
CA THR A 101 -12.11 5.44 18.97
C THR A 101 -10.62 5.59 19.24
N ARG A 102 -10.26 6.49 20.16
CA ARG A 102 -8.87 6.76 20.51
C ARG A 102 -8.24 5.72 21.43
N ASP A 103 -9.06 4.99 22.18
CA ASP A 103 -8.56 4.12 23.21
C ASP A 103 -8.06 2.82 22.57
N CYS A 104 -6.73 2.72 22.44
CA CYS A 104 -6.03 1.45 22.35
C CYS A 104 -5.77 1.02 23.79
N GLU A 105 -6.65 0.18 24.36
CA GLU A 105 -6.38 -0.59 25.58
C GLU A 105 -5.77 -1.96 25.23
#